data_AF-A0A9P5TE39-F1
#
_entry.id   AF-A0A9P5TE39-F1
#
_cell.length_a   1.000
_cell.length_b   1.000
_cell.length_c   1.000
_cell.angle_alpha   90.00
_cell.angle_beta   90.00
_cell.angle_gamma   90.00
#
_symmetry.space_group_name_H-M   'P 1'
#
loop_
_entity.id
_entity.type
_entity.pdbx_description
1 polymer ?
#
loop_
_entity_poly.entity_id
_entity_poly.type
_entity_poly.pdbx_seq_one_letter_code
_entity_poly.pdbx_strand_id
1 'polypeptide(L)'
;PDRPVQVGDVGFVRRGKFHRLFNALLPADDPSHELGVPEYHEPLVPNLLDHIDRGSLSSNNYCSAGVSVEADSDDFRQVSFRYERSRGAAVSSLPVAAQREDTLAQGDFGQWIVKHIGTWFAFARKLGLGIEQMEDVVLVTGCDRTRSWSNITFLGGQVDAQVTFGVKVEGPDTSINFQLSPELVRGAVISQGPEGTNLPENQCIFIRGFRVARSFWILPKHLKAAAGPSPDPSYDCDPGTELVSIPAVTKYRDPLHLLLDYVAEVRTTGLVSCLCYQQYARF
;
A
#
# COMPACT_ATOMS: atom_id res chain seq x y z
N PRO A 1 10.89 -8.71 14.97
CA PRO A 1 10.42 -8.93 13.59
C PRO A 1 9.43 -7.80 13.26
N ASP A 2 9.55 -7.15 12.10
CA ASP A 2 8.58 -6.12 11.70
C ASP A 2 7.19 -6.76 11.63
N ARG A 3 6.22 -6.14 12.30
CA ARG A 3 4.83 -6.63 12.34
C ARG A 3 4.21 -6.54 10.95
N PRO A 4 3.37 -7.52 10.56
CA PRO A 4 2.64 -7.43 9.29
C PRO A 4 1.69 -6.24 9.32
N VAL A 5 1.45 -5.65 8.14
CA VAL A 5 0.42 -4.61 7.98
C VAL A 5 -0.95 -5.19 8.30
N GLN A 6 -1.77 -4.46 9.05
CA GLN A 6 -3.10 -4.87 9.48
C GLN A 6 -4.13 -3.79 9.15
N VAL A 7 -5.39 -4.21 9.02
CA VAL A 7 -6.53 -3.28 9.02
C VAL A 7 -6.51 -2.47 10.32
N GLY A 8 -6.73 -1.16 10.21
CA GLY A 8 -6.65 -0.21 11.31
C GLY A 8 -5.28 0.41 11.51
N ASP A 9 -4.23 -0.07 10.86
CA ASP A 9 -2.91 0.55 10.98
C ASP A 9 -2.95 1.98 10.45
N VAL A 10 -2.40 2.91 11.23
CA VAL A 10 -2.17 4.29 10.84
C VAL A 10 -0.67 4.46 10.61
N GLY A 11 -0.30 4.99 9.45
CA GLY A 11 1.10 5.05 9.05
C GLY A 11 1.34 5.94 7.84
N PHE A 12 2.49 5.76 7.21
CA PHE A 12 2.86 6.43 5.98
C PHE A 12 3.60 5.46 5.07
N VAL A 13 3.62 5.76 3.77
CA VAL A 13 4.40 4.98 2.80
C VAL A 13 5.63 5.75 2.37
N ARG A 14 6.78 5.10 2.43
CA ARG A 14 8.05 5.66 1.98
C ARG A 14 8.84 4.58 1.24
N ARG A 15 9.33 4.91 0.05
CA ARG A 15 10.11 3.97 -0.80
C ARG A 15 9.40 2.62 -0.99
N GLY A 16 8.09 2.68 -1.18
CA GLY A 16 7.28 1.48 -1.32
C GLY A 16 7.24 0.60 -0.07
N LYS A 17 7.42 1.12 1.15
CA LYS A 17 7.19 0.38 2.40
C LYS A 17 6.18 1.15 3.26
N PHE A 18 5.21 0.43 3.82
CA PHE A 18 4.34 0.98 4.85
C PHE A 18 5.06 0.97 6.20
N HIS A 19 5.08 2.14 6.84
CA HIS A 19 5.64 2.34 8.17
C HIS A 19 4.49 2.64 9.12
N ARG A 20 4.15 1.65 9.96
CA ARG A 20 3.12 1.78 10.99
C ARG A 20 3.58 2.75 12.08
N LEU A 21 2.71 3.65 12.47
CA LEU A 21 2.85 4.51 13.64
C LEU A 21 2.12 3.90 14.85
N PHE A 22 0.84 3.56 14.67
CA PHE A 22 -0.02 2.89 15.66
C PHE A 22 -1.17 2.17 14.93
N ASN A 23 -2.09 1.51 15.65
CA ASN A 23 -3.31 0.97 15.06
C ASN A 23 -4.54 1.61 15.72
N ALA A 24 -5.41 2.17 14.89
CA ALA A 24 -6.58 2.91 15.32
C ALA A 24 -7.61 2.04 16.04
N LEU A 25 -7.63 0.72 15.84
CA LEU A 25 -8.58 -0.20 16.48
C LEU A 25 -8.12 -0.64 17.87
N LEU A 26 -6.87 -0.39 18.24
CA LEU A 26 -6.26 -0.89 19.47
C LEU A 26 -6.26 0.17 20.58
N PRO A 27 -6.36 -0.25 21.86
CA PRO A 27 -6.27 0.66 23.00
C PRO A 27 -4.89 1.32 23.10
N ALA A 28 -4.83 2.47 23.79
CA ALA A 28 -3.61 3.29 23.88
C ALA A 28 -2.42 2.54 24.51
N ASP A 29 -2.71 1.64 25.44
CA ASP A 29 -1.74 0.82 26.19
C ASP A 29 -1.37 -0.50 25.49
N ASP A 30 -1.85 -0.72 24.27
CA ASP A 30 -1.52 -1.92 23.51
C ASP A 30 0.01 -2.02 23.28
N PRO A 31 0.63 -3.17 23.56
CA PRO A 31 2.08 -3.35 23.43
C PRO A 31 2.61 -3.24 22.00
N SER A 32 1.72 -3.09 21.00
CA SER A 32 2.08 -2.77 19.62
C SER A 32 2.39 -1.30 19.35
N HIS A 33 2.02 -0.41 20.27
CA HIS A 33 2.25 1.02 20.14
C HIS A 33 3.66 1.41 20.63
N GLU A 34 4.69 0.82 20.00
CA GLU A 34 6.10 1.02 20.35
C GLU A 34 6.55 2.49 20.18
N LEU A 35 5.92 3.24 19.27
CA LEU A 35 6.13 4.67 19.06
C LEU A 35 5.20 5.55 19.91
N GLY A 36 4.36 4.94 20.75
CA GLY A 36 3.24 5.58 21.42
C GLY A 36 2.04 5.78 20.50
N VAL A 37 1.11 6.62 20.95
CA VAL A 37 -0.12 6.99 20.23
C VAL A 37 -0.31 8.51 20.22
N PRO A 38 -1.17 9.05 19.35
CA PRO A 38 -1.57 10.45 19.40
C PRO A 38 -2.17 10.85 20.76
N GLU A 39 -2.13 12.15 21.06
CA GLU A 39 -2.75 12.68 22.27
C GLU A 39 -4.27 12.43 22.26
N TYR A 40 -4.80 12.02 23.41
CA TYR A 40 -6.21 11.65 23.58
C TYR A 40 -6.67 10.53 22.63
N HIS A 41 -5.78 9.60 22.28
CA HIS A 41 -6.13 8.44 21.45
C HIS A 41 -7.28 7.65 22.05
N GLU A 42 -8.35 7.54 21.27
CA GLU A 42 -9.48 6.64 21.50
C GLU A 42 -9.48 5.58 20.39
N PRO A 43 -9.78 4.30 20.70
CA PRO A 43 -9.92 3.28 19.67
C PRO A 43 -11.12 3.55 18.77
N LEU A 44 -10.94 3.37 17.46
CA LEU A 44 -12.02 3.18 16.50
C LEU A 44 -12.73 1.87 16.82
N VAL A 45 -14.02 1.95 17.14
CA VAL A 45 -14.88 0.79 17.32
C VAL A 45 -15.90 0.77 16.18
N PRO A 46 -15.71 -0.08 15.15
CA PRO A 46 -16.66 -0.20 14.06
C PRO A 46 -18.04 -0.64 14.57
N ASN A 47 -19.10 -0.10 13.98
CA ASN A 47 -20.48 -0.46 14.34
C ASN A 47 -20.79 -1.93 13.97
N LEU A 48 -20.14 -2.42 12.91
CA LEU A 48 -20.20 -3.81 12.49
C LEU A 48 -19.15 -4.63 13.27
N LEU A 49 -19.61 -5.57 14.10
CA LEU A 49 -18.71 -6.40 14.93
C LEU A 49 -17.73 -7.21 14.08
N ASP A 50 -18.24 -7.97 13.11
CA ASP A 50 -17.43 -8.74 12.16
C ASP A 50 -17.20 -7.93 10.87
N HIS A 51 -16.40 -6.87 11.02
CA HIS A 51 -16.12 -5.94 9.93
C HIS A 51 -14.97 -6.38 9.03
N ILE A 52 -14.36 -7.55 9.24
CA ILE A 52 -13.20 -8.00 8.45
C ILE A 52 -13.65 -9.09 7.47
N ASP A 53 -13.66 -8.74 6.19
CA ASP A 53 -13.78 -9.71 5.11
C ASP A 53 -12.40 -10.32 4.81
N ARG A 54 -12.36 -11.65 4.66
CA ARG A 54 -11.14 -12.42 4.44
C ARG A 54 -11.24 -13.13 3.10
N GLY A 55 -10.20 -12.97 2.30
CA GLY A 55 -10.10 -13.62 1.00
C GLY A 55 -8.68 -14.05 0.68
N SER A 56 -8.47 -14.51 -0.55
CA SER A 56 -7.13 -14.81 -1.04
C SER A 56 -6.93 -14.30 -2.45
N LEU A 57 -5.75 -13.73 -2.70
CA LEU A 57 -5.25 -13.45 -4.03
C LEU A 57 -4.43 -14.65 -4.49
N SER A 58 -4.83 -15.25 -5.61
CA SER A 58 -4.23 -16.50 -6.09
C SER A 58 -2.73 -16.38 -6.39
N SER A 59 -2.02 -17.49 -6.30
CA SER A 59 -0.63 -17.52 -6.75
C SER A 59 -0.60 -17.47 -8.27
N ASN A 60 -0.19 -16.33 -8.84
CA ASN A 60 -0.15 -16.13 -10.27
C ASN A 60 0.83 -15.02 -10.67
N ASN A 61 1.05 -14.89 -11.97
CA ASN A 61 1.67 -13.74 -12.58
C ASN A 61 0.58 -12.74 -12.97
N TYR A 62 0.69 -11.53 -12.44
CA TYR A 62 -0.16 -10.39 -12.74
C TYR A 62 0.64 -9.48 -13.67
N CYS A 63 0.09 -9.11 -14.83
CA CYS A 63 0.78 -8.28 -15.82
C CYS A 63 -0.03 -7.08 -16.27
N SER A 64 0.64 -5.93 -16.43
CA SER A 64 0.02 -4.73 -16.98
C SER A 64 -0.45 -4.95 -18.42
N ALA A 65 -1.45 -4.20 -18.86
CA ALA A 65 -1.96 -4.27 -20.22
C ALA A 65 -0.84 -4.20 -21.29
N GLY A 66 -0.88 -5.12 -22.26
CA GLY A 66 0.12 -5.20 -23.34
C GLY A 66 1.36 -6.05 -23.03
N VAL A 67 1.37 -6.74 -21.89
CA VAL A 67 2.41 -7.71 -21.50
C VAL A 67 1.84 -9.12 -21.59
N SER A 68 2.44 -9.97 -22.42
CA SER A 68 2.09 -11.40 -22.51
C SER A 68 3.08 -12.22 -21.70
N VAL A 69 2.58 -13.12 -20.85
CA VAL A 69 3.43 -14.09 -20.13
C VAL A 69 3.39 -15.42 -20.86
N GLU A 70 4.54 -15.88 -21.31
CA GLU A 70 4.70 -17.27 -21.71
C GLU A 70 5.11 -18.06 -20.46
N ALA A 71 4.19 -18.87 -19.95
CA ALA A 71 4.48 -19.80 -18.87
C ALA A 71 4.98 -21.11 -19.50
N ASP A 72 6.26 -21.43 -19.29
CA ASP A 72 6.79 -22.73 -19.66
C ASP A 72 6.53 -23.77 -18.55
N SER A 73 6.44 -25.03 -18.93
CA SER A 73 5.79 -26.11 -18.18
C SER A 73 6.51 -26.60 -16.90
N ASP A 74 5.67 -27.02 -15.96
CA ASP A 74 5.76 -27.99 -14.84
C ASP A 74 6.78 -27.89 -13.68
N ASP A 75 7.78 -27.02 -13.69
CA ASP A 75 8.62 -26.86 -12.46
C ASP A 75 9.15 -25.44 -12.22
N PHE A 76 9.04 -24.58 -13.23
CA PHE A 76 9.50 -23.20 -13.19
C PHE A 76 8.40 -22.28 -13.69
N ARG A 77 7.95 -21.35 -12.85
CA ARG A 77 7.14 -20.21 -13.33
C ARG A 77 8.09 -19.24 -14.01
N GLN A 78 8.57 -19.62 -15.18
CA GLN A 78 9.29 -18.72 -16.06
C GLN A 78 8.28 -17.73 -16.63
N VAL A 79 8.59 -16.46 -16.49
CA VAL A 79 7.86 -15.35 -17.07
C VAL A 79 8.78 -14.79 -18.15
N SER A 80 8.48 -15.14 -19.39
CA SER A 80 8.96 -14.39 -20.54
C SER A 80 7.88 -13.38 -20.90
N PHE A 81 8.28 -12.14 -21.22
CA PHE A 81 7.34 -11.20 -21.80
C PHE A 81 7.98 -10.26 -22.80
N ARG A 82 7.13 -9.79 -23.71
CA ARG A 82 7.42 -8.79 -24.73
C ARG A 82 6.50 -7.60 -24.50
N TYR A 83 7.04 -6.40 -24.64
CA TYR A 83 6.31 -5.15 -24.44
C TYR A 83 6.34 -4.30 -25.71
N GLU A 84 5.19 -3.73 -26.09
CA GLU A 84 5.01 -2.92 -27.30
C GLU A 84 5.00 -1.41 -26.98
N ARG A 85 5.83 -0.67 -27.73
CA ARG A 85 6.31 0.70 -27.52
C ARG A 85 5.19 1.76 -27.33
N SER A 86 4.83 2.12 -26.08
CA SER A 86 4.34 3.48 -25.69
C SER A 86 4.14 3.75 -24.17
N ARG A 87 4.16 2.76 -23.26
CA ARG A 87 3.90 2.91 -21.80
C ARG A 87 4.88 2.09 -20.94
N GLY A 88 5.06 2.38 -19.65
CA GLY A 88 5.81 1.45 -18.78
C GLY A 88 5.18 0.05 -18.79
N ALA A 89 5.95 -0.99 -18.45
CA ALA A 89 5.44 -2.35 -18.28
C ALA A 89 5.72 -2.87 -16.86
N ALA A 90 4.80 -3.66 -16.31
CA ALA A 90 4.86 -4.16 -14.94
C ALA A 90 4.40 -5.60 -14.89
N VAL A 91 5.17 -6.44 -14.22
CA VAL A 91 4.81 -7.81 -13.86
C VAL A 91 4.98 -7.96 -12.36
N SER A 92 3.95 -8.45 -11.68
CA SER A 92 4.04 -8.91 -10.30
C SER A 92 3.78 -10.41 -10.27
N SER A 93 4.75 -11.17 -9.76
CA SER A 93 4.63 -12.62 -9.63
C SER A 93 4.48 -13.00 -8.16
N LEU A 94 3.39 -13.71 -7.88
CA LEU A 94 3.08 -14.27 -6.57
C LEU A 94 3.32 -15.79 -6.60
N PRO A 95 4.49 -16.27 -6.15
CA PRO A 95 4.76 -17.71 -6.09
C PRO A 95 3.78 -18.44 -5.17
N VAL A 96 3.30 -17.76 -4.14
CA VAL A 96 2.33 -18.26 -3.16
C VAL A 96 1.19 -17.26 -3.01
N ALA A 97 0.00 -17.80 -2.72
CA ALA A 97 -1.20 -16.99 -2.60
C ALA A 97 -1.05 -15.98 -1.47
N ALA A 98 -1.63 -14.80 -1.64
CA ALA A 98 -1.69 -13.80 -0.58
C ALA A 98 -3.01 -13.94 0.19
N GLN A 99 -2.98 -13.71 1.50
CA GLN A 99 -4.17 -13.52 2.32
C GLN A 99 -4.61 -12.07 2.22
N ARG A 100 -5.88 -11.87 1.88
CA ARG A 100 -6.53 -10.57 1.83
C ARG A 100 -7.34 -10.37 3.10
N GLU A 101 -7.19 -9.21 3.71
CA GLU A 101 -8.10 -8.69 4.74
C GLU A 101 -8.59 -7.32 4.30
N ASP A 102 -9.92 -7.11 4.27
CA ASP A 102 -10.55 -5.84 3.95
C ASP A 102 -11.62 -5.51 4.98
N THR A 103 -11.77 -4.24 5.36
CA THR A 103 -12.90 -3.83 6.19
C THR A 103 -14.17 -3.61 5.38
N LEU A 104 -15.29 -4.14 5.87
CA LEU A 104 -16.64 -3.81 5.43
C LEU A 104 -17.13 -2.46 6.00
N ALA A 105 -16.52 -1.97 7.09
CA ALA A 105 -16.91 -0.75 7.80
C ALA A 105 -16.25 0.51 7.21
N GLN A 106 -16.24 0.64 5.87
CA GLN A 106 -15.58 1.75 5.16
C GLN A 106 -16.04 3.14 5.63
N GLY A 107 -17.35 3.28 5.94
CA GLY A 107 -17.91 4.53 6.45
C GLY A 107 -17.35 4.95 7.81
N ASP A 108 -17.24 3.99 8.75
CA ASP A 108 -16.72 4.25 10.10
C ASP A 108 -15.24 4.64 10.03
N PHE A 109 -14.43 3.92 9.24
CA PHE A 109 -13.02 4.23 9.03
C PHE A 109 -12.81 5.60 8.37
N GLY A 110 -13.62 5.93 7.36
CA GLY A 110 -13.56 7.21 6.66
C GLY A 110 -13.90 8.39 7.56
N GLN A 111 -14.95 8.29 8.38
CA GLN A 111 -15.28 9.31 9.36
C GLN A 111 -14.19 9.44 10.44
N TRP A 112 -13.60 8.31 10.84
CA TRP A 112 -12.59 8.28 11.89
C TRP A 112 -11.32 9.03 11.52
N ILE A 113 -10.79 8.80 10.31
CA ILE A 113 -9.60 9.52 9.85
C ILE A 113 -9.92 11.02 9.72
N VAL A 114 -11.06 11.41 9.14
CA VAL A 114 -11.43 12.84 9.01
C VAL A 114 -11.47 13.53 10.38
N LYS A 115 -12.04 12.87 11.39
CA LYS A 115 -12.12 13.39 12.76
C LYS A 115 -10.75 13.56 13.43
N HIS A 116 -9.81 12.64 13.22
CA HIS A 116 -8.56 12.58 14.01
C HIS A 116 -7.29 12.93 13.23
N ILE A 117 -7.37 13.18 11.92
CA ILE A 117 -6.19 13.41 11.08
C ILE A 117 -5.31 14.55 11.62
N GLY A 118 -5.91 15.59 12.20
CA GLY A 118 -5.18 16.69 12.84
C GLY A 118 -4.25 16.22 13.95
N THR A 119 -4.75 15.41 14.89
CA THR A 119 -3.95 14.89 16.01
C THR A 119 -2.96 13.83 15.54
N TRP A 120 -3.33 12.99 14.57
CA TRP A 120 -2.46 11.98 13.99
C TRP A 120 -1.28 12.60 13.24
N PHE A 121 -1.52 13.65 12.47
CA PHE A 121 -0.47 14.39 11.77
C PHE A 121 0.45 15.14 12.75
N ALA A 122 -0.11 15.76 13.80
CA ALA A 122 0.69 16.40 14.85
C ALA A 122 1.60 15.37 15.57
N PHE A 123 1.06 14.19 15.87
CA PHE A 123 1.83 13.07 16.42
C PHE A 123 2.95 12.61 15.48
N ALA A 124 2.64 12.38 14.20
CA ALA A 124 3.60 12.00 13.18
C ALA A 124 4.75 13.02 13.05
N ARG A 125 4.46 14.32 13.11
CA ARG A 125 5.46 15.40 13.13
C ARG A 125 6.32 15.39 14.39
N LYS A 126 5.72 15.16 15.56
CA LYS A 126 6.44 15.07 16.85
C LYS A 126 7.48 13.95 16.85
N LEU A 127 7.21 12.85 16.14
CA LEU A 127 8.15 11.75 15.97
C LEU A 127 9.35 12.08 15.06
N GLY A 128 9.35 13.24 14.37
CA GLY A 128 10.49 13.68 13.54
C GLY A 128 10.74 12.83 12.30
N LEU A 129 9.72 12.13 11.79
CA LEU A 129 9.86 11.15 10.71
C LEU A 129 9.93 11.76 9.30
N GLY A 130 9.93 13.09 9.17
CA GLY A 130 9.92 13.80 7.89
C GLY A 130 8.60 13.63 7.13
N ILE A 131 7.48 13.67 7.86
CA ILE A 131 6.13 13.68 7.31
C ILE A 131 5.70 15.15 7.29
N GLU A 132 5.65 15.74 6.10
CA GLU A 132 5.47 17.17 5.92
C GLU A 132 4.02 17.55 5.58
N GLN A 133 3.27 16.61 5.02
CA GLN A 133 1.89 16.81 4.57
C GLN A 133 0.94 15.89 5.32
N MET A 134 -0.29 16.35 5.51
CA MET A 134 -1.34 15.57 6.17
C MET A 134 -1.76 14.39 5.28
N GLU A 135 -1.69 14.62 3.98
CA GLU A 135 -1.92 13.71 2.86
C GLU A 135 -1.00 12.47 2.89
N ASP A 136 0.14 12.55 3.58
CA ASP A 136 1.09 11.45 3.72
C ASP A 136 0.63 10.38 4.73
N VAL A 137 -0.31 10.75 5.61
CA VAL A 137 -0.85 9.84 6.64
C VAL A 137 -1.93 8.97 6.02
N VAL A 138 -1.80 7.66 6.23
CA VAL A 138 -2.66 6.62 5.71
C VAL A 138 -3.30 5.87 6.86
N LEU A 139 -4.63 5.72 6.82
CA LEU A 139 -5.36 4.71 7.60
C LEU A 139 -5.61 3.49 6.73
N VAL A 140 -5.10 2.33 7.12
CA VAL A 140 -5.26 1.08 6.39
C VAL A 140 -6.67 0.51 6.59
N THR A 141 -7.39 0.30 5.50
CA THR A 141 -8.71 -0.33 5.45
C THR A 141 -8.65 -1.74 4.87
N GLY A 142 -7.53 -2.11 4.25
CA GLY A 142 -7.31 -3.46 3.74
C GLY A 142 -5.86 -3.72 3.37
N CYS A 143 -5.45 -4.98 3.36
CA CYS A 143 -4.13 -5.39 2.91
C CYS A 143 -4.13 -6.79 2.27
N ASP A 144 -3.19 -7.02 1.37
CA ASP A 144 -2.84 -8.37 0.89
C ASP A 144 -1.44 -8.70 1.41
N ARG A 145 -1.30 -9.84 2.09
CA ARG A 145 -0.05 -10.33 2.66
C ARG A 145 0.31 -11.68 2.09
N THR A 146 1.56 -11.85 1.72
CA THR A 146 2.09 -13.12 1.23
C THR A 146 3.37 -13.48 1.97
N ARG A 147 3.93 -14.65 1.66
CA ARG A 147 5.23 -15.10 2.18
C ARG A 147 6.38 -14.66 1.27
N SER A 148 6.13 -14.55 -0.03
CA SER A 148 7.12 -14.08 -1.02
C SER A 148 6.46 -13.65 -2.32
N TRP A 149 7.20 -12.92 -3.12
CA TRP A 149 6.70 -12.17 -4.27
C TRP A 149 7.85 -11.57 -5.06
N SER A 150 7.59 -11.14 -6.29
CA SER A 150 8.56 -10.40 -7.11
C SER A 150 7.86 -9.44 -8.04
N ASN A 151 8.49 -8.29 -8.29
CA ASN A 151 8.03 -7.31 -9.25
C ASN A 151 9.13 -7.02 -10.25
N ILE A 152 8.75 -6.94 -11.53
CA ILE A 152 9.62 -6.55 -12.63
C ILE A 152 8.94 -5.39 -13.33
N THR A 153 9.67 -4.29 -13.49
CA THR A 153 9.10 -3.07 -14.07
C THR A 153 10.03 -2.48 -15.12
N PHE A 154 9.45 -2.07 -16.24
CA PHE A 154 10.13 -1.44 -17.36
C PHE A 154 9.68 -0.01 -17.44
N LEU A 155 10.67 0.84 -17.53
CA LEU A 155 10.43 2.24 -17.68
C LEU A 155 10.26 2.55 -19.17
N GLY A 156 9.18 3.27 -19.52
CA GLY A 156 8.88 3.63 -20.90
C GLY A 156 10.06 4.32 -21.61
N GLY A 157 10.17 4.08 -22.92
CA GLY A 157 11.21 4.66 -23.79
C GLY A 157 12.37 3.72 -24.17
N GLN A 158 12.44 2.51 -23.61
CA GLN A 158 13.37 1.46 -24.05
C GLN A 158 12.78 0.69 -25.25
N VAL A 159 13.64 0.31 -26.21
CA VAL A 159 13.26 -0.45 -27.41
C VAL A 159 13.41 -1.95 -27.13
N ASP A 160 12.36 -2.73 -27.44
CA ASP A 160 12.37 -4.20 -27.52
C ASP A 160 13.14 -4.92 -26.40
N ALA A 161 12.80 -4.60 -25.15
CA ALA A 161 13.31 -5.33 -24.00
C ALA A 161 12.50 -6.62 -23.82
N GLN A 162 13.19 -7.75 -23.90
CA GLN A 162 12.69 -9.03 -23.40
C GLN A 162 13.26 -9.22 -21.99
N VAL A 163 12.50 -9.78 -21.06
CA VAL A 163 13.05 -10.31 -19.81
C VAL A 163 12.54 -11.72 -19.60
N THR A 164 13.44 -12.59 -19.19
CA THR A 164 13.15 -13.95 -18.76
C THR A 164 13.48 -14.06 -17.28
N PHE A 165 12.46 -14.27 -16.46
CA PHE A 165 12.59 -14.41 -15.01
C PHE A 165 11.89 -15.70 -14.56
N GLY A 166 12.61 -16.56 -13.85
CA GLY A 166 12.06 -17.81 -13.32
C GLY A 166 11.83 -17.71 -11.82
N VAL A 167 10.61 -18.06 -11.37
CA VAL A 167 10.38 -18.39 -9.96
C VAL A 167 10.23 -19.89 -9.83
N LYS A 168 11.12 -20.51 -9.05
CA LYS A 168 11.01 -21.92 -8.71
C LYS A 168 10.37 -22.07 -7.34
N VAL A 169 9.28 -22.84 -7.28
CA VAL A 169 8.63 -23.21 -6.02
C VAL A 169 8.79 -24.71 -5.84
N GLU A 170 9.67 -25.15 -4.94
CA GLU A 170 9.98 -26.57 -4.76
C GLU A 170 9.42 -27.11 -3.44
N GLY A 171 8.88 -28.32 -3.51
CA GLY A 171 8.68 -29.22 -2.37
C GLY A 171 7.41 -29.01 -1.54
N PRO A 172 7.12 -29.97 -0.62
CA PRO A 172 5.93 -29.96 0.23
C PRO A 172 5.89 -28.78 1.21
N ASP A 173 7.06 -28.24 1.60
CA ASP A 173 7.20 -27.10 2.50
C ASP A 173 7.30 -25.74 1.77
N THR A 174 7.01 -25.72 0.44
CA THR A 174 7.06 -24.54 -0.45
C THR A 174 8.29 -23.67 -0.23
N SER A 175 9.47 -24.19 -0.60
CA SER A 175 10.66 -23.37 -0.73
C SER A 175 10.53 -22.45 -1.95
N ILE A 176 10.90 -21.17 -1.79
CA ILE A 176 10.78 -20.16 -2.85
C ILE A 176 12.18 -19.71 -3.22
N ASN A 177 12.57 -19.93 -4.48
CA ASN A 177 13.87 -19.55 -5.01
C ASN A 177 13.68 -18.74 -6.30
N PHE A 178 14.35 -17.58 -6.38
CA PHE A 178 14.32 -16.74 -7.58
C PHE A 178 15.52 -17.03 -8.47
N GLN A 179 15.28 -17.23 -9.76
CA GLN A 179 16.33 -17.42 -10.77
C GLN A 179 16.20 -16.35 -11.86
N LEU A 180 17.22 -15.49 -11.94
CA LEU A 180 17.30 -14.39 -12.89
C LEU A 180 18.26 -14.73 -14.01
N SER A 181 17.83 -14.57 -15.27
CA SER A 181 18.73 -14.69 -16.42
C SER A 181 19.51 -13.38 -16.61
N PRO A 182 20.85 -13.37 -16.52
CA PRO A 182 21.64 -12.14 -16.53
C PRO A 182 21.61 -11.37 -17.86
N GLU A 183 21.29 -12.04 -18.98
CA GLU A 183 21.48 -11.50 -20.33
C GLU A 183 20.44 -10.43 -20.73
N LEU A 184 19.35 -10.29 -19.97
CA LEU A 184 18.15 -9.54 -20.40
C LEU A 184 17.73 -8.38 -19.47
N VAL A 185 18.46 -8.06 -18.40
CA VAL A 185 18.03 -7.09 -17.35
C VAL A 185 18.19 -5.61 -17.76
N ARG A 186 18.56 -5.30 -19.01
CA ARG A 186 18.78 -3.89 -19.43
C ARG A 186 17.47 -3.10 -19.43
N GLY A 187 17.38 -2.12 -18.53
CA GLY A 187 16.24 -1.21 -18.42
C GLY A 187 15.09 -1.70 -17.52
N ALA A 188 15.23 -2.86 -16.90
CA ALA A 188 14.28 -3.39 -15.92
C ALA A 188 14.69 -3.01 -14.48
N VAL A 189 13.71 -2.61 -13.66
CA VAL A 189 13.85 -2.53 -12.20
C VAL A 189 13.17 -3.75 -11.61
N ILE A 190 13.94 -4.54 -10.87
CA ILE A 190 13.51 -5.78 -10.25
C ILE A 190 13.53 -5.59 -8.74
N SER A 191 12.47 -6.02 -8.10
CA SER A 191 12.38 -6.09 -6.64
C SER A 191 11.78 -7.44 -6.27
N GLN A 192 12.21 -8.01 -5.15
CA GLN A 192 11.76 -9.33 -4.73
C GLN A 192 11.65 -9.42 -3.21
N GLY A 193 10.70 -10.24 -2.78
CA GLY A 193 10.50 -10.61 -1.39
C GLY A 193 11.55 -11.62 -0.92
N PRO A 194 11.39 -12.17 0.29
CA PRO A 194 12.31 -13.14 0.85
C PRO A 194 12.26 -14.48 0.11
N GLU A 195 13.39 -15.18 0.08
CA GLU A 195 13.56 -16.54 -0.46
C GLU A 195 13.82 -17.54 0.67
N GLY A 196 13.56 -18.82 0.41
CA GLY A 196 13.81 -19.91 1.35
C GLY A 196 12.55 -20.64 1.80
N THR A 197 12.69 -21.38 2.90
CA THR A 197 11.65 -22.24 3.49
C THR A 197 11.00 -21.59 4.70
N ASN A 198 9.76 -21.98 5.02
CA ASN A 198 9.05 -21.53 6.24
C ASN A 198 8.96 -20.00 6.42
N LEU A 199 8.94 -19.26 5.30
CA LEU A 199 8.80 -17.82 5.30
C LEU A 199 7.48 -17.38 5.95
N PRO A 200 7.49 -16.36 6.84
CA PRO A 200 6.29 -15.84 7.47
C PRO A 200 5.41 -15.07 6.47
N GLU A 201 4.10 -15.07 6.70
CA GLU A 201 3.15 -14.30 5.89
C GLU A 201 3.07 -12.84 6.35
N ASN A 202 4.18 -12.12 6.20
CA ASN A 202 4.29 -10.72 6.63
C ASN A 202 4.64 -9.75 5.49
N GLN A 203 4.75 -10.26 4.27
CA GLN A 203 5.04 -9.45 3.09
C GLN A 203 3.75 -8.82 2.58
N CYS A 204 3.44 -7.61 3.03
CA CYS A 204 2.32 -6.87 2.49
C CYS A 204 2.67 -6.38 1.08
N ILE A 205 1.89 -6.76 0.07
CA ILE A 205 2.10 -6.42 -1.34
C ILE A 205 1.16 -5.32 -1.82
N PHE A 206 -0.05 -5.27 -1.27
CA PHE A 206 -1.04 -4.23 -1.56
C PHE A 206 -1.64 -3.70 -0.25
N ILE A 207 -1.85 -2.38 -0.20
CA ILE A 207 -2.63 -1.73 0.85
C ILE A 207 -3.81 -0.99 0.23
N ARG A 208 -4.93 -1.03 0.94
CA ARG A 208 -6.09 -0.17 0.73
C ARG A 208 -6.28 0.66 1.98
N GLY A 209 -6.77 1.88 1.82
CA GLY A 209 -6.85 2.79 2.94
C GLY A 209 -7.54 4.09 2.63
N PHE A 210 -7.41 5.03 3.56
CA PHE A 210 -7.80 6.41 3.39
C PHE A 210 -6.62 7.33 3.66
N ARG A 211 -6.58 8.43 2.90
CA ARG A 211 -5.81 9.64 3.15
C ARG A 211 -6.80 10.79 3.24
N VAL A 212 -6.31 11.91 3.76
CA VAL A 212 -7.07 13.15 3.78
C VAL A 212 -6.32 14.18 2.94
N ALA A 213 -7.02 14.82 2.02
CA ALA A 213 -6.51 15.90 1.20
C ALA A 213 -7.17 17.22 1.57
N ARG A 214 -6.40 18.31 1.51
CA ARG A 214 -6.96 19.66 1.61
C ARG A 214 -7.67 20.04 0.30
N SER A 215 -8.96 20.30 0.38
CA SER A 215 -9.77 20.83 -0.71
C SER A 215 -9.47 22.32 -0.89
N PHE A 216 -8.87 22.69 -2.02
CA PHE A 216 -8.58 24.08 -2.40
C PHE A 216 -9.78 24.80 -3.05
N TRP A 217 -11.02 24.34 -2.83
CA TRP A 217 -12.21 25.05 -3.34
C TRP A 217 -12.49 26.32 -2.52
N ILE A 218 -11.94 27.44 -3.01
CA ILE A 218 -12.33 28.81 -2.63
C ILE A 218 -13.73 29.08 -3.20
N LEU A 219 -14.79 28.57 -2.56
CA LEU A 219 -16.11 29.18 -2.59
C LEU A 219 -16.80 28.95 -1.24
N PRO A 220 -17.08 30.00 -0.46
CA PRO A 220 -17.82 29.84 0.79
C PRO A 220 -19.24 29.37 0.47
N LYS A 221 -19.61 28.16 0.91
CA LYS A 221 -21.00 27.66 0.76
C LYS A 221 -21.98 28.35 1.72
N HIS A 222 -21.51 29.18 2.66
CA HIS A 222 -22.38 29.91 3.57
C HIS A 222 -21.79 31.26 3.98
N LEU A 223 -22.39 32.34 3.47
CA LEU A 223 -22.37 33.64 4.17
C LEU A 223 -23.31 33.49 5.38
N LYS A 224 -22.75 33.10 6.53
CA LYS A 224 -23.49 33.08 7.80
C LYS A 224 -23.49 34.51 8.35
N ALA A 225 -24.66 35.14 8.36
CA ALA A 225 -24.86 36.43 8.99
C ALA A 225 -24.52 36.34 10.49
N ALA A 226 -23.74 37.29 10.98
CA ALA A 226 -23.36 37.40 12.38
C ALA A 226 -24.54 37.94 13.21
N ALA A 227 -25.26 37.05 13.90
CA ALA A 227 -26.12 37.38 15.03
C ALA A 227 -26.38 36.13 15.90
N GLY A 228 -25.87 36.10 17.13
CA GLY A 228 -26.23 35.12 18.17
C GLY A 228 -25.03 34.54 18.96
N PRO A 229 -25.15 34.32 20.29
CA PRO A 229 -24.01 34.23 21.21
C PRO A 229 -23.27 32.87 21.17
N SER A 230 -22.01 32.93 21.59
CA SER A 230 -20.91 31.94 21.54
C SER A 230 -21.28 30.45 21.62
N PRO A 231 -20.66 29.57 20.80
CA PRO A 231 -20.62 28.14 21.05
C PRO A 231 -19.37 27.67 21.81
N ASP A 232 -19.56 26.58 22.54
CA ASP A 232 -18.57 25.68 23.16
C ASP A 232 -17.39 25.33 22.23
N PRO A 233 -16.21 24.92 22.77
CA PRO A 233 -15.08 24.48 21.97
C PRO A 233 -15.32 23.06 21.45
N SER A 234 -16.29 22.88 20.56
CA SER A 234 -16.26 21.74 19.63
C SER A 234 -15.15 22.03 18.64
N TYR A 235 -14.16 21.13 18.56
CA TYR A 235 -13.14 21.17 17.51
C TYR A 235 -13.85 21.15 16.14
N ASP A 236 -14.03 22.32 15.55
CA ASP A 236 -14.58 22.48 14.21
C ASP A 236 -13.67 21.72 13.25
N CYS A 237 -14.23 20.67 12.64
CA CYS A 237 -13.59 19.97 11.54
C CYS A 237 -13.36 21.01 10.44
N ASP A 238 -12.10 21.21 10.04
CA ASP A 238 -11.71 22.22 9.06
C ASP A 238 -12.52 22.00 7.76
N PRO A 239 -13.38 22.94 7.33
CA PRO A 239 -14.32 22.75 6.22
C PRO A 239 -13.64 22.50 4.85
N GLY A 240 -12.31 22.53 4.80
CA GLY A 240 -11.50 22.19 3.63
C GLY A 240 -10.94 20.76 3.60
N THR A 241 -11.50 19.80 4.32
CA THR A 241 -10.95 18.44 4.42
C THR A 241 -11.70 17.44 3.53
N GLU A 242 -11.02 16.80 2.57
CA GLU A 242 -11.57 15.81 1.64
C GLU A 242 -10.98 14.41 1.90
N LEU A 243 -11.83 13.39 1.98
CA LEU A 243 -11.41 12.01 2.15
C LEU A 243 -11.02 11.40 0.80
N VAL A 244 -9.82 10.84 0.71
CA VAL A 244 -9.29 10.19 -0.50
C VAL A 244 -9.02 8.72 -0.20
N SER A 245 -9.62 7.80 -0.96
CA SER A 245 -9.33 6.37 -0.84
C SER A 245 -7.93 6.03 -1.38
N ILE A 246 -7.34 4.94 -0.91
CA ILE A 246 -6.16 4.30 -1.51
C ILE A 246 -6.59 2.94 -2.04
N PRO A 247 -6.34 2.64 -3.32
CA PRO A 247 -5.88 3.60 -4.34
C PRO A 247 -6.91 4.70 -4.59
N ALA A 248 -6.46 5.90 -4.97
CA ALA A 248 -7.32 7.08 -5.21
C ALA A 248 -8.23 6.96 -6.43
N VAL A 249 -8.12 5.85 -7.17
CA VAL A 249 -8.80 5.64 -8.44
C VAL A 249 -9.51 4.29 -8.39
N THR A 250 -10.83 4.33 -8.26
CA THR A 250 -11.74 3.17 -8.37
C THR A 250 -11.84 2.60 -9.79
N LYS A 251 -11.18 3.22 -10.79
CA LYS A 251 -11.21 2.77 -12.20
C LYS A 251 -10.29 1.57 -12.49
N TYR A 252 -9.37 1.23 -11.60
CA TYR A 252 -8.41 0.16 -11.88
C TYR A 252 -8.99 -1.19 -11.49
N ARG A 253 -9.24 -2.03 -12.50
CA ARG A 253 -9.54 -3.45 -12.32
C ARG A 253 -8.29 -4.29 -12.05
N ASP A 254 -7.11 -3.72 -12.29
CA ASP A 254 -5.81 -4.38 -12.19
C ASP A 254 -4.89 -3.64 -11.20
N PRO A 255 -4.49 -4.28 -10.09
CA PRO A 255 -3.58 -3.71 -9.09
C PRO A 255 -2.22 -3.24 -9.63
N LEU A 256 -1.80 -3.72 -10.81
CA LEU A 256 -0.51 -3.38 -11.40
C LEU A 256 -0.46 -2.01 -12.05
N HIS A 257 -1.61 -1.43 -12.36
CA HIS A 257 -1.66 -0.03 -12.77
C HIS A 257 -1.08 0.89 -11.68
N LEU A 258 -1.22 0.50 -10.41
CA LEU A 258 -0.59 1.21 -9.28
C LEU A 258 0.93 1.04 -9.27
N LEU A 259 1.44 -0.15 -9.62
CA LEU A 259 2.88 -0.40 -9.75
C LEU A 259 3.48 0.48 -10.87
N LEU A 260 2.79 0.56 -12.01
CA LEU A 260 3.22 1.40 -13.13
C LEU A 260 3.22 2.89 -12.78
N ASP A 261 2.16 3.37 -12.14
CA ASP A 261 2.05 4.76 -11.73
C ASP A 261 3.16 5.11 -10.73
N TYR A 262 3.43 4.24 -9.74
CA TYR A 262 4.57 4.41 -8.81
C TYR A 262 5.91 4.51 -9.54
N VAL A 263 6.16 3.59 -10.48
CA VAL A 263 7.40 3.54 -11.27
C VAL A 263 7.58 4.81 -12.12
N ALA A 264 6.48 5.37 -12.64
CA ALA A 264 6.49 6.65 -13.32
C ALA A 264 6.75 7.82 -12.37
N GLU A 265 6.14 7.81 -11.18
CA GLU A 265 6.23 8.88 -10.17
C GLU A 265 7.62 8.97 -9.52
N VAL A 266 8.26 7.82 -9.26
CA VAL A 266 9.66 7.73 -8.79
C VAL A 266 10.62 8.42 -9.77
N ARG A 267 10.31 8.44 -11.07
CA ARG A 267 11.12 9.16 -12.06
C ARG A 267 10.89 10.67 -12.05
N THR A 268 9.70 11.14 -11.70
CA THR A 268 9.30 12.53 -11.95
C THR A 268 9.39 13.44 -10.73
N THR A 269 9.09 12.98 -9.52
CA THR A 269 8.70 13.95 -8.47
C THR A 269 9.03 13.60 -7.02
N GLY A 270 9.56 12.43 -6.69
CA GLY A 270 9.96 12.14 -5.30
C GLY A 270 8.83 12.18 -4.26
N LEU A 271 7.57 12.03 -4.66
CA LEU A 271 6.38 11.88 -3.81
C LEU A 271 5.54 10.66 -4.26
N VAL A 272 4.53 10.27 -3.47
CA VAL A 272 4.20 8.88 -3.13
C VAL A 272 2.92 8.33 -3.81
N SER A 273 3.02 7.12 -4.38
CA SER A 273 1.91 6.16 -4.52
C SER A 273 2.33 4.74 -4.10
N CYS A 274 1.42 4.01 -3.44
CA CYS A 274 1.73 2.87 -2.57
C CYS A 274 1.77 1.50 -3.26
N LEU A 275 2.90 0.79 -3.12
CA LEU A 275 2.95 -0.67 -2.89
C LEU A 275 3.86 -0.90 -1.68
N CYS A 276 3.65 -1.96 -0.91
CA CYS A 276 4.39 -2.22 0.31
C CYS A 276 5.48 -3.30 0.05
N TYR A 277 6.70 -3.08 0.56
CA TYR A 277 7.86 -3.96 0.48
C TYR A 277 8.53 -4.03 1.86
N GLN A 278 8.67 -5.23 2.40
CA GLN A 278 9.56 -5.52 3.53
C GLN A 278 10.77 -6.31 3.01
N GLN A 279 11.93 -5.66 2.84
CA GLN A 279 13.18 -6.37 2.63
C GLN A 279 14.18 -6.01 3.74
N TYR A 280 14.65 -7.04 4.44
CA TYR A 280 15.86 -6.99 5.25
C TYR A 280 16.99 -7.61 4.41
N ALA A 281 17.91 -6.79 3.93
CA ALA A 281 19.28 -7.22 3.71
C ALA A 281 20.12 -6.56 4.81
N ARG A 282 20.60 -7.35 5.76
CA ARG A 282 21.63 -6.89 6.71
C ARG A 282 22.93 -6.71 5.90
N PHE A 283 23.52 -5.53 6.01
CA PHE A 283 24.95 -5.35 5.75
C PHE A 283 25.77 -6.04 6.85
#